data_AF-A0A452ZFH4-F1
#
_entry.id   AF-A0A452ZFH4-F1
#
_cell.length_a   1.000
_cell.length_b   1.000
_cell.length_c   1.000
_cell.angle_alpha   90.00
_cell.angle_beta   90.00
_cell.angle_gamma   90.00
#
_symmetry.space_group_name_H-M   'P 1'
#
loop_
_entity.id
_entity.type
_entity.pdbx_description
1 polymer ?
#
loop_
_entity_poly.entity_id
_entity_poly.type
_entity_poly.pdbx_seq_one_letter_code
_entity_poly.pdbx_strand_id
1 'polypeptide(L)'
;ELENNMKVCKDQFKEFERKDVKHREDLKHLKQKIKKLEDKAEKDTSKIEGSAKEIEESTNLIPQLEEEIPKLQERLNQEEKVLERIKESSREETEKLRAELAQVRTELEPWENQIIEHKGRLDVASGEKKLMKQKHDGARAELTGAQNQMEIIKEKIKTKDTFITELEGKIEKHQSEASEARKVEQECLKQEESLIPLEQAARQKVVEIKSTRDSEKNHGTVLKAILQAKESKEIDGIYGRLGDLGAIDAKYDVAISTACHGLDYIVVETTNSAQACVELLRRRNLGIATFMILEKQAHHLRKLQEKVKTPEGVPRLFDLVKVKDEKLKLAFFATLGNTVVAKDLDQATRIAYTADNEFRRVVTLDGALFEKSGTMSGGGGKPRGGKMGTSIRESVSEEAVMNAENDLNKLVDQLSKLRENINDAKKRYRSLEDAKSRLEMELAKAKKEVESMNAQYTYNEKRLDSLEAAANPKDDEISRMKELDDLISTEQVALKKLEKSSSKLKDQASELQQKIENAGGQVLKDQKAKVEKIQSELDKTSSDINRHKVKITTCEKLMKKLAKGVEEAKKEMENLLAQKEKLMSVFKEIEKKAFLVQEDYKKTQEVVSYVTLRPGP
;
A
#
# COMPACT_ATOMS: atom_id res chain seq x y z
N GLU A 1 -14.73 33.31 -24.70
CA GLU A 1 -14.69 34.25 -23.55
C GLU A 1 -15.92 34.15 -22.65
N LEU A 2 -17.14 34.27 -23.18
CA LEU A 2 -18.38 34.15 -22.39
C LEU A 2 -18.51 32.81 -21.64
N GLU A 3 -18.14 31.68 -22.25
CA GLU A 3 -18.14 30.37 -21.58
C GLU A 3 -17.11 30.29 -20.42
N ASN A 4 -15.96 30.95 -20.55
CA ASN A 4 -14.97 31.04 -19.46
C ASN A 4 -15.50 31.88 -18.29
N ASN A 5 -16.16 33.01 -18.57
CA ASN A 5 -16.80 33.82 -17.53
C ASN A 5 -17.92 33.05 -16.82
N MET A 6 -18.73 32.29 -17.57
CA MET A 6 -19.79 31.45 -17.00
C MET A 6 -19.21 30.34 -16.10
N LYS A 7 -18.06 29.77 -16.47
CA LYS A 7 -17.33 28.78 -15.66
C LYS A 7 -16.76 29.40 -14.38
N VAL A 8 -16.16 30.59 -14.45
CA VAL A 8 -15.64 31.34 -13.30
C VAL A 8 -16.76 31.70 -12.32
N CYS A 9 -17.89 32.23 -12.80
CA CYS A 9 -19.05 32.52 -11.94
C CYS A 9 -19.63 31.25 -11.29
N LYS A 10 -19.64 30.12 -12.01
CA LYS A 10 -20.10 28.82 -11.47
C LYS A 10 -19.16 28.28 -10.39
N ASP A 11 -17.85 28.44 -10.56
CA ASP A 11 -16.88 28.00 -9.56
C ASP A 11 -16.88 28.91 -8.32
N GLN A 12 -17.04 30.23 -8.50
CA GLN A 12 -17.24 31.18 -7.40
C GLN A 12 -18.53 30.89 -6.63
N PHE A 13 -19.63 30.59 -7.32
CA PHE A 13 -20.90 30.21 -6.68
C PHE A 13 -20.77 28.92 -5.84
N LYS A 14 -20.07 27.90 -6.35
CA LYS A 14 -19.76 26.68 -5.58
C LYS A 14 -18.88 26.97 -4.35
N GLU A 15 -17.95 27.92 -4.46
CA GLU A 15 -17.15 28.35 -3.31
C GLU A 15 -18.01 29.03 -2.24
N PHE A 16 -19.00 29.84 -2.65
CA PHE A 16 -19.97 30.43 -1.74
C PHE A 16 -20.92 29.39 -1.12
N GLU A 17 -21.37 28.38 -1.86
CA GLU A 17 -22.15 27.25 -1.30
C GLU A 17 -21.36 26.50 -0.22
N ARG A 18 -20.07 26.25 -0.44
CA ARG A 18 -19.20 25.64 0.58
C ARG A 18 -19.05 26.51 1.83
N LYS A 19 -18.92 27.83 1.65
CA LYS A 19 -18.85 28.79 2.77
C LYS A 19 -20.19 28.88 3.53
N ASP A 20 -21.32 28.86 2.82
CA ASP A 20 -22.68 28.85 3.40
C ASP A 20 -22.91 27.62 4.28
N VAL A 21 -22.60 26.42 3.78
CA VAL A 21 -22.72 25.16 4.55
C VAL A 21 -21.86 25.21 5.81
N LYS A 22 -20.58 25.64 5.69
CA LYS A 22 -19.67 25.75 6.82
C LYS A 22 -20.18 26.73 7.88
N HIS A 23 -20.65 27.91 7.48
CA HIS A 23 -21.19 28.90 8.42
C HIS A 23 -22.50 28.45 9.08
N ARG A 24 -23.37 27.71 8.37
CA ARG A 24 -24.58 27.11 8.95
C ARG A 24 -24.25 26.06 10.01
N GLU A 25 -23.23 25.24 9.76
CA GLU A 25 -22.72 24.28 10.74
C GLU A 25 -22.11 24.98 11.96
N ASP A 26 -21.27 26.00 11.75
CA ASP A 26 -20.66 26.78 12.83
C ASP A 26 -21.71 27.50 13.69
N LEU A 27 -22.75 28.08 13.06
CA LEU A 27 -23.89 28.68 13.78
C LEU A 27 -24.69 27.64 14.56
N LYS A 28 -24.88 26.44 14.02
CA LYS A 28 -25.57 25.35 14.71
C LYS A 28 -24.78 24.89 15.93
N HIS A 29 -23.46 24.74 15.80
CA HIS A 29 -22.56 24.39 16.91
C HIS A 29 -22.53 25.48 17.99
N LEU A 30 -22.45 26.76 17.62
CA LEU A 30 -22.51 27.88 18.57
C LEU A 30 -23.86 27.93 19.30
N LYS A 31 -24.99 27.79 18.59
CA LYS A 31 -26.33 27.73 19.21
C LYS A 31 -26.46 26.56 20.19
N GLN A 32 -25.92 25.39 19.85
CA GLN A 32 -25.92 24.24 20.75
C GLN A 32 -25.05 24.47 21.99
N LYS A 33 -23.89 25.10 21.85
CA LYS A 33 -23.03 25.45 23.00
C LYS A 33 -23.68 26.47 23.93
N ILE A 34 -24.29 27.51 23.37
CA ILE A 34 -25.07 28.51 24.12
C ILE A 34 -26.19 27.83 24.91
N LYS A 35 -27.01 27.00 24.25
CA LYS A 35 -28.11 26.28 24.90
C LYS A 35 -27.62 25.37 26.05
N LYS A 36 -26.49 24.67 25.87
CA LYS A 36 -25.92 23.83 26.92
C LYS A 36 -25.44 24.63 28.13
N LEU A 37 -24.88 25.82 27.92
CA LEU A 37 -24.47 26.72 29.00
C LEU A 37 -25.68 27.35 29.70
N GLU A 38 -26.73 27.68 28.95
CA GLU A 38 -28.02 28.17 29.48
C GLU A 38 -28.69 27.12 30.37
N ASP A 39 -28.86 25.89 29.86
CA ASP A 39 -29.41 24.76 30.63
C ASP A 39 -28.59 24.46 31.90
N LYS A 40 -27.27 24.67 31.85
CA LYS A 40 -26.37 24.50 33.01
C LYS A 40 -26.56 25.61 34.03
N ALA A 41 -26.62 26.87 33.57
CA ALA A 41 -26.86 28.01 34.43
C ALA A 41 -28.21 27.92 35.15
N GLU A 42 -29.27 27.51 34.45
CA GLU A 42 -30.62 27.34 35.01
C GLU A 42 -30.70 26.20 36.06
N LYS A 43 -30.01 25.08 35.79
CA LYS A 43 -29.87 23.97 36.75
C LYS A 43 -29.08 24.38 38.00
N ASP A 44 -28.03 25.17 37.82
CA ASP A 44 -27.22 25.62 38.95
C ASP A 44 -27.95 26.71 39.75
N THR A 45 -28.76 27.58 39.12
CA THR A 45 -29.62 28.54 39.84
C THR A 45 -30.75 27.88 40.63
N SER A 46 -31.44 26.88 40.06
CA SER A 46 -32.48 26.14 40.80
C SER A 46 -31.92 25.38 42.01
N LYS A 47 -30.68 24.86 41.92
CA LYS A 47 -29.98 24.27 43.08
C LYS A 47 -29.60 25.30 44.13
N ILE A 48 -29.23 26.52 43.73
CA ILE A 48 -28.98 27.63 44.65
C ILE A 48 -30.27 27.96 45.42
N GLU A 49 -31.41 28.06 44.73
CA GLU A 49 -32.71 28.32 45.37
C GLU A 49 -33.13 27.20 46.33
N GLY A 50 -32.92 25.94 45.95
CA GLY A 50 -33.16 24.79 46.85
C GLY A 50 -32.28 24.85 48.10
N SER A 51 -30.98 25.13 47.92
CA SER A 51 -30.03 25.26 49.03
C SER A 51 -30.36 26.46 49.93
N ALA A 52 -30.90 27.55 49.38
CA ALA A 52 -31.31 28.72 50.15
C ALA A 52 -32.54 28.42 51.03
N LYS A 53 -33.52 27.67 50.53
CA LYS A 53 -34.67 27.21 51.32
C LYS A 53 -34.25 26.30 52.47
N GLU A 54 -33.33 25.36 52.22
CA GLU A 54 -32.79 24.47 53.27
C GLU A 54 -32.03 25.23 54.37
N ILE A 55 -31.34 26.33 53.99
CA ILE A 55 -30.70 27.24 54.96
C ILE A 55 -31.76 27.96 55.79
N GLU A 56 -32.80 28.49 55.16
CA GLU A 56 -33.89 29.21 55.85
C GLU A 56 -34.62 28.30 56.86
N GLU A 57 -34.99 27.09 56.43
CA GLU A 57 -35.61 26.07 57.30
C GLU A 57 -34.69 25.71 58.49
N SER A 58 -33.41 25.44 58.24
CA SER A 58 -32.45 25.11 59.30
C SER A 58 -32.18 26.29 60.23
N THR A 59 -32.21 27.53 59.73
CA THR A 59 -32.01 28.75 60.52
C THR A 59 -33.19 29.04 61.43
N ASN A 60 -34.41 28.66 61.02
CA ASN A 60 -35.61 28.79 61.84
C ASN A 60 -35.74 27.68 62.91
N LEU A 61 -35.20 26.48 62.64
CA LEU A 61 -35.24 25.33 63.57
C LEU A 61 -34.19 25.42 64.70
N ILE A 62 -33.01 25.98 64.43
CA ILE A 62 -31.93 26.10 65.44
C ILE A 62 -32.39 26.84 66.71
N PRO A 63 -33.04 28.02 66.63
CA PRO A 63 -33.51 28.74 67.82
C PRO A 63 -34.54 27.96 68.65
N GLN A 64 -35.41 27.19 67.98
CA GLN A 64 -36.41 26.36 68.67
C GLN A 64 -35.75 25.24 69.47
N LEU A 65 -34.76 24.56 68.88
CA LEU A 65 -33.97 23.53 69.55
C LEU A 65 -33.07 24.11 70.65
N GLU A 66 -32.51 25.31 70.45
CA GLU A 66 -31.69 25.99 71.46
C GLU A 66 -32.52 26.43 72.69
N GLU A 67 -33.82 26.69 72.53
CA GLU A 67 -34.75 26.97 73.64
C GLU A 67 -35.16 25.69 74.42
N GLU A 68 -35.08 24.51 73.80
CA GLU A 68 -35.38 23.22 74.44
C GLU A 68 -34.23 22.74 75.34
N ILE A 69 -32.97 23.04 75.00
CA ILE A 69 -31.78 22.68 75.80
C ILE A 69 -31.90 23.11 77.27
N PRO A 70 -32.16 24.38 77.62
CA PRO A 70 -32.22 24.79 79.03
C PRO A 70 -33.36 24.10 79.78
N LYS A 71 -34.49 23.83 79.12
CA LYS A 71 -35.63 23.10 79.72
C LYS A 71 -35.27 21.64 80.02
N LEU A 72 -34.52 20.99 79.12
CA LEU A 72 -34.00 19.63 79.33
C LEU A 72 -32.89 19.59 80.38
N GLN A 73 -32.00 20.59 80.42
CA GLN A 73 -30.95 20.72 81.46
C GLN A 73 -31.54 20.90 82.86
N GLU A 74 -32.60 21.70 82.99
CA GLU A 74 -33.27 21.89 84.27
C GLU A 74 -33.97 20.60 84.74
N ARG A 75 -34.66 19.88 83.83
CA ARG A 75 -35.23 18.55 84.13
C ARG A 75 -34.15 17.53 84.50
N LEU A 76 -33.02 17.52 83.78
CA LEU A 76 -31.89 16.64 84.08
C LEU A 76 -31.39 16.88 85.51
N ASN A 77 -31.10 18.13 85.87
CA ASN A 77 -30.65 18.51 87.21
C ASN A 77 -31.64 18.11 88.31
N GLN A 78 -32.94 18.19 88.06
CA GLN A 78 -33.96 17.77 89.03
C GLN A 78 -33.98 16.24 89.20
N GLU A 79 -33.95 15.49 88.11
CA GLU A 79 -33.97 14.02 88.13
C GLU A 79 -32.63 13.42 88.63
N GLU A 80 -31.50 14.10 88.40
CA GLU A 80 -30.18 13.76 88.97
C GLU A 80 -30.14 13.93 90.48
N LYS A 81 -30.72 15.00 91.03
CA LYS A 81 -30.87 15.17 92.49
C LYS A 81 -31.72 14.06 93.12
N VAL A 82 -32.75 13.60 92.42
CA VAL A 82 -33.56 12.45 92.84
C VAL A 82 -32.75 11.16 92.77
N LEU A 83 -31.94 10.98 91.72
CA LEU A 83 -31.04 9.84 91.58
C LEU A 83 -29.98 9.81 92.70
N GLU A 84 -29.39 10.94 93.07
CA GLU A 84 -28.44 11.04 94.19
C GLU A 84 -29.08 10.62 95.52
N ARG A 85 -30.30 11.07 95.81
CA ARG A 85 -31.03 10.66 97.03
C ARG A 85 -31.30 9.15 97.08
N ILE A 86 -31.63 8.52 95.94
CA ILE A 86 -31.86 7.07 95.85
C ILE A 86 -30.53 6.29 95.92
N LYS A 87 -29.43 6.85 95.40
CA LYS A 87 -28.10 6.27 95.58
C LYS A 87 -27.65 6.33 97.04
N GLU A 88 -27.95 7.41 97.75
CA GLU A 88 -27.63 7.56 99.18
C GLU A 88 -28.38 6.51 100.03
N SER A 89 -29.66 6.24 99.71
CA SER A 89 -30.46 5.25 100.45
C SER A 89 -30.09 3.79 100.18
N SER A 90 -29.42 3.50 99.06
CA SER A 90 -28.92 2.15 98.69
C SER A 90 -27.42 1.96 98.97
N ARG A 91 -26.77 2.97 99.56
CA ARG A 91 -25.32 3.02 99.80
C ARG A 91 -24.84 1.95 100.76
N GLU A 92 -25.53 1.73 101.88
CA GLU A 92 -25.10 0.75 102.88
C GLU A 92 -25.18 -0.70 102.38
N GLU A 93 -26.20 -1.03 101.59
CA GLU A 93 -26.35 -2.37 100.98
C GLU A 93 -25.35 -2.60 99.84
N THR A 94 -25.11 -1.57 99.02
CA THR A 94 -24.12 -1.65 97.93
C THR A 94 -22.68 -1.69 98.45
N GLU A 95 -22.34 -1.00 99.54
CA GLU A 95 -20.99 -1.03 100.12
C GLU A 95 -20.62 -2.41 100.70
N LYS A 96 -21.57 -3.11 101.34
CA LYS A 96 -21.33 -4.49 101.82
C LYS A 96 -21.09 -5.46 100.68
N LEU A 97 -21.95 -5.43 99.66
CA LEU A 97 -21.78 -6.27 98.47
C LEU A 97 -20.51 -5.91 97.68
N ARG A 98 -20.10 -4.63 97.66
CA ARG A 98 -18.82 -4.18 97.07
C ARG A 98 -17.61 -4.71 97.84
N ALA A 99 -17.68 -4.75 99.17
CA ALA A 99 -16.62 -5.33 99.99
C ALA A 99 -16.48 -6.84 99.76
N GLU A 100 -17.60 -7.57 99.68
CA GLU A 100 -17.60 -9.00 99.32
C GLU A 100 -17.08 -9.23 97.90
N LEU A 101 -17.50 -8.41 96.92
CA LEU A 101 -16.98 -8.48 95.56
C LEU A 101 -15.48 -8.16 95.51
N ALA A 102 -15.00 -7.21 96.31
CA ALA A 102 -13.57 -6.88 96.39
C ALA A 102 -12.76 -8.07 96.93
N GLN A 103 -13.24 -8.77 97.96
CA GLN A 103 -12.59 -9.98 98.49
C GLN A 103 -12.54 -11.10 97.44
N VAL A 104 -13.67 -11.41 96.79
CA VAL A 104 -13.71 -12.42 95.72
C VAL A 104 -12.79 -12.04 94.56
N ARG A 105 -12.72 -10.75 94.19
CA ARG A 105 -11.78 -10.26 93.16
C ARG A 105 -10.32 -10.42 93.58
N THR A 106 -9.96 -10.14 94.83
CA THR A 106 -8.58 -10.37 95.32
C THR A 106 -8.20 -11.85 95.32
N GLU A 107 -9.15 -12.75 95.57
CA GLU A 107 -8.91 -14.20 95.45
C GLU A 107 -8.82 -14.68 94.00
N LEU A 108 -9.45 -13.95 93.07
CA LEU A 108 -9.51 -14.27 91.64
C LEU A 108 -8.29 -13.72 90.87
N GLU A 109 -7.72 -12.60 91.32
CA GLU A 109 -6.52 -11.95 90.77
C GLU A 109 -5.34 -12.91 90.49
N PRO A 110 -4.91 -13.80 91.40
CA PRO A 110 -3.81 -14.74 91.11
C PRO A 110 -4.15 -15.74 89.99
N TRP A 111 -5.41 -16.17 89.89
CA TRP A 111 -5.85 -17.07 88.82
C TRP A 111 -5.93 -16.33 87.48
N GLU A 112 -6.40 -15.08 87.49
CA GLU A 112 -6.38 -14.22 86.30
C GLU A 112 -4.97 -13.96 85.80
N ASN A 113 -4.04 -13.65 86.70
CA ASN A 113 -2.62 -13.46 86.36
C ASN A 113 -2.01 -14.73 85.74
N GLN A 114 -2.27 -15.91 86.32
CA GLN A 114 -1.81 -17.18 85.74
C GLN A 114 -2.46 -17.48 84.38
N ILE A 115 -3.77 -17.22 84.24
CA ILE A 115 -4.47 -17.38 82.95
C ILE A 115 -3.87 -16.44 81.90
N ILE A 116 -3.57 -15.20 82.25
CA ILE A 116 -2.93 -14.22 81.35
C ILE A 116 -1.53 -14.70 80.95
N GLU A 117 -0.74 -15.20 81.90
CA GLU A 117 0.61 -15.69 81.63
C GLU A 117 0.61 -16.91 80.69
N HIS A 118 -0.20 -17.93 81.00
CA HIS A 118 -0.33 -19.14 80.18
C HIS A 118 -0.95 -18.82 78.80
N LYS A 119 -1.91 -17.87 78.72
CA LYS A 119 -2.43 -17.37 77.44
C LYS A 119 -1.35 -16.65 76.64
N GLY A 120 -0.55 -15.79 77.28
CA GLY A 120 0.57 -15.11 76.64
C GLY A 120 1.60 -16.08 76.06
N ARG A 121 1.97 -17.13 76.82
CA ARG A 121 2.87 -18.18 76.34
C ARG A 121 2.27 -18.97 75.17
N LEU A 122 1.00 -19.33 75.25
CA LEU A 122 0.27 -20.00 74.17
C LEU A 122 0.20 -19.15 72.90
N ASP A 123 -0.09 -17.86 73.03
CA ASP A 123 -0.20 -16.91 71.92
C ASP A 123 1.16 -16.71 71.24
N VAL A 124 2.25 -16.60 72.01
CA VAL A 124 3.61 -16.52 71.46
C VAL A 124 3.99 -17.82 70.73
N ALA A 125 3.78 -18.98 71.35
CA ALA A 125 4.12 -20.27 70.75
C ALA A 125 3.30 -20.56 69.48
N SER A 126 2.00 -20.27 69.52
CA SER A 126 1.10 -20.42 68.36
C SER A 126 1.41 -19.42 67.25
N GLY A 127 1.79 -18.18 67.62
CA GLY A 127 2.25 -17.15 66.69
C GLY A 127 3.55 -17.55 65.97
N GLU A 128 4.56 -18.01 66.72
CA GLU A 128 5.84 -18.49 66.17
C GLU A 128 5.62 -19.64 65.19
N LYS A 129 4.84 -20.65 65.60
CA LYS A 129 4.51 -21.80 64.76
C LYS A 129 3.76 -21.38 63.48
N LYS A 130 2.78 -20.49 63.60
CA LYS A 130 2.01 -19.99 62.47
C LYS A 130 2.90 -19.23 61.49
N LEU A 131 3.80 -18.38 61.98
CA LEU A 131 4.74 -17.63 61.15
C LEU A 131 5.68 -18.57 60.37
N MET A 132 6.23 -19.59 61.04
CA MET A 132 7.09 -20.58 60.37
C MET A 132 6.31 -21.37 59.30
N LYS A 133 5.08 -21.81 59.59
CA LYS A 133 4.23 -22.47 58.59
C LYS A 133 3.96 -21.55 57.40
N GLN A 134 3.58 -20.30 57.63
CA GLN A 134 3.33 -19.33 56.58
C GLN A 134 4.54 -19.07 55.68
N LYS A 135 5.76 -19.06 56.25
CA LYS A 135 7.01 -18.94 55.48
C LYS A 135 7.17 -20.09 54.49
N HIS A 136 7.00 -21.34 54.93
CA HIS A 136 7.15 -22.51 54.05
C HIS A 136 5.98 -22.65 53.07
N ASP A 137 4.75 -22.39 53.51
CA ASP A 137 3.57 -22.42 52.64
C ASP A 137 3.67 -21.35 51.54
N GLY A 138 4.16 -20.15 51.86
CA GLY A 138 4.45 -19.09 50.91
C GLY A 138 5.52 -19.49 49.89
N ALA A 139 6.65 -20.03 50.36
CA ALA A 139 7.70 -20.53 49.49
C ALA A 139 7.22 -21.69 48.59
N ARG A 140 6.35 -22.58 49.10
CA ARG A 140 5.74 -23.67 48.32
C ARG A 140 4.76 -23.16 47.26
N ALA A 141 4.00 -22.11 47.57
CA ALA A 141 3.13 -21.46 46.59
C ALA A 141 3.95 -20.75 45.49
N GLU A 142 5.04 -20.09 45.84
CA GLU A 142 5.96 -19.49 44.85
C GLU A 142 6.64 -20.55 43.97
N LEU A 143 7.05 -21.67 44.58
CA LEU A 143 7.64 -22.80 43.87
C LEU A 143 6.67 -23.41 42.86
N THR A 144 5.43 -23.69 43.26
CA THR A 144 4.42 -24.23 42.33
C THR A 144 4.09 -23.20 41.24
N GLY A 145 4.02 -21.91 41.57
CA GLY A 145 3.89 -20.84 40.59
C GLY A 145 5.02 -20.81 39.57
N ALA A 146 6.27 -20.95 40.01
CA ALA A 146 7.45 -20.98 39.14
C ALA A 146 7.47 -22.25 38.25
N GLN A 147 7.14 -23.42 38.80
CA GLN A 147 7.01 -24.67 38.04
C GLN A 147 5.96 -24.54 36.92
N ASN A 148 4.78 -24.02 37.23
CA ASN A 148 3.73 -23.79 36.24
C ASN A 148 4.17 -22.79 35.16
N GLN A 149 4.87 -21.72 35.53
CA GLN A 149 5.42 -20.77 34.56
C GLN A 149 6.43 -21.44 33.61
N MET A 150 7.28 -22.31 34.13
CA MET A 150 8.24 -23.07 33.33
C MET A 150 7.56 -24.04 32.38
N GLU A 151 6.50 -24.75 32.80
CA GLU A 151 5.71 -25.60 31.91
C GLU A 151 5.08 -24.80 30.77
N ILE A 152 4.47 -23.65 31.07
CA ILE A 152 3.88 -22.76 30.07
C ILE A 152 4.96 -22.27 29.08
N ILE A 153 6.14 -21.88 29.57
CA ILE A 153 7.26 -21.46 28.71
C ILE A 153 7.72 -22.63 27.82
N LYS A 154 7.81 -23.84 28.38
CA LYS A 154 8.21 -25.04 27.64
C LYS A 154 7.21 -25.40 26.53
N GLU A 155 5.91 -25.28 26.78
CA GLU A 155 4.88 -25.45 25.75
C GLU A 155 4.97 -24.37 24.66
N LYS A 156 5.20 -23.11 25.04
CA LYS A 156 5.42 -22.00 24.09
C LYS A 156 6.66 -22.22 23.24
N ILE A 157 7.75 -22.71 23.80
CA ILE A 157 8.96 -23.06 23.05
C ILE A 157 8.63 -24.16 22.03
N LYS A 158 8.00 -25.26 22.47
CA LYS A 158 7.61 -26.37 21.56
C LYS A 158 6.75 -25.89 20.39
N THR A 159 5.73 -25.08 20.65
CA THR A 159 4.85 -24.54 19.59
C THR A 159 5.58 -23.58 18.64
N LYS A 160 6.54 -22.82 19.16
CA LYS A 160 7.39 -21.95 18.34
C LYS A 160 8.42 -22.74 17.53
N ASP A 161 8.98 -23.81 18.08
CA ASP A 161 9.89 -24.70 17.36
C ASP A 161 9.16 -25.40 16.20
N THR A 162 7.94 -25.89 16.42
CA THR A 162 7.11 -26.43 15.31
C THR A 162 6.86 -25.37 14.24
N PHE A 163 6.55 -24.14 14.64
CA PHE A 163 6.38 -23.03 13.70
C PHE A 163 7.67 -22.69 12.93
N ILE A 164 8.84 -22.74 13.58
CA ILE A 164 10.14 -22.56 12.92
C ILE A 164 10.36 -23.66 11.88
N THR A 165 10.09 -24.93 12.20
CA THR A 165 10.25 -26.03 11.23
C THR A 165 9.32 -25.88 10.02
N GLU A 166 8.09 -25.38 10.22
CA GLU A 166 7.17 -25.07 9.12
C GLU A 166 7.68 -23.91 8.24
N LEU A 167 8.26 -22.88 8.84
CA LEU A 167 8.86 -21.76 8.11
C LEU A 167 10.07 -22.22 7.31
N GLU A 168 10.95 -23.04 7.88
CA GLU A 168 12.11 -23.62 7.19
C GLU A 168 11.67 -24.42 5.97
N GLY A 169 10.64 -25.28 6.11
CA GLY A 169 10.08 -26.03 4.99
C GLY A 169 9.48 -25.15 3.89
N LYS A 170 8.80 -24.05 4.26
CA LYS A 170 8.27 -23.08 3.28
C LYS A 170 9.39 -22.32 2.55
N ILE A 171 10.45 -21.94 3.25
CA ILE A 171 11.62 -21.27 2.66
C ILE A 171 12.30 -22.20 1.66
N GLU A 172 12.53 -23.46 2.02
CA GLU A 172 13.13 -24.45 1.13
C GLU A 172 12.28 -24.69 -0.11
N LYS A 173 10.95 -24.81 0.07
CA LYS A 173 10.00 -24.91 -1.05
C LYS A 173 10.10 -23.72 -1.99
N HIS A 174 9.98 -22.49 -1.50
CA HIS A 174 10.09 -21.30 -2.35
C HIS A 174 11.47 -21.11 -2.97
N GLN A 175 12.53 -21.55 -2.29
CA GLN A 175 13.88 -21.57 -2.87
C GLN A 175 13.97 -22.54 -4.06
N SER A 176 13.38 -23.73 -3.95
CA SER A 176 13.34 -24.70 -5.05
C SER A 176 12.53 -24.17 -6.24
N GLU A 177 11.33 -23.62 -5.99
CA GLU A 177 10.46 -23.03 -7.02
C GLU A 177 11.12 -21.82 -7.69
N ALA A 178 11.82 -20.97 -6.92
CA ALA A 178 12.57 -19.85 -7.48
C ALA A 178 13.74 -20.33 -8.36
N SER A 179 14.47 -21.36 -7.93
CA SER A 179 15.54 -21.94 -8.75
C SER A 179 15.00 -22.53 -10.05
N GLU A 180 13.82 -23.16 -10.04
CA GLU A 180 13.17 -23.68 -11.24
C GLU A 180 12.72 -22.56 -12.18
N ALA A 181 12.04 -21.54 -11.65
CA ALA A 181 11.62 -20.37 -12.44
C ALA A 181 12.82 -19.68 -13.11
N ARG A 182 13.96 -19.57 -12.42
CA ARG A 182 15.20 -19.00 -12.96
C ARG A 182 15.83 -19.87 -14.05
N LYS A 183 15.77 -21.19 -13.92
CA LYS A 183 16.23 -22.11 -14.98
C LYS A 183 15.38 -21.95 -16.25
N VAL A 184 14.06 -21.88 -16.09
CA VAL A 184 13.13 -21.63 -17.21
C VAL A 184 13.42 -20.30 -17.88
N GLU A 185 13.62 -19.21 -17.11
CA GLU A 185 14.01 -17.90 -17.65
C GLU A 185 15.30 -17.99 -18.50
N GLN A 186 16.35 -18.65 -17.97
CA GLN A 186 17.61 -18.81 -18.69
C GLN A 186 17.48 -19.64 -19.97
N GLU A 187 16.65 -20.68 -19.96
CA GLU A 187 16.44 -21.52 -21.14
C GLU A 187 15.65 -20.77 -22.23
N CYS A 188 14.61 -20.02 -21.86
CA CYS A 188 13.90 -19.16 -22.80
C CYS A 188 14.78 -18.04 -23.36
N LEU A 189 15.67 -17.44 -22.55
CA LEU A 189 16.63 -16.42 -23.02
C LEU A 189 17.60 -17.00 -24.07
N LYS A 190 18.13 -18.21 -23.85
CA LYS A 190 18.98 -18.89 -24.85
C LYS A 190 18.24 -19.17 -26.15
N GLN A 191 16.97 -19.57 -26.06
CA GLN A 191 16.13 -19.78 -27.24
C GLN A 191 15.87 -18.45 -27.97
N GLU A 192 15.60 -17.36 -27.25
CA GLU A 192 15.43 -16.02 -27.83
C GLU A 192 16.71 -15.57 -28.57
N GLU A 193 17.89 -15.70 -27.95
CA GLU A 193 19.18 -15.36 -28.57
C GLU A 193 19.44 -16.12 -29.88
N SER A 194 18.99 -17.38 -29.97
CA SER A 194 19.12 -18.19 -31.19
C SER A 194 18.14 -17.80 -32.31
N LEU A 195 16.95 -17.31 -31.96
CA LEU A 195 15.89 -16.98 -32.92
C LEU A 195 15.99 -15.56 -33.48
N ILE A 196 16.55 -14.61 -32.72
CA ILE A 196 16.78 -13.23 -33.18
C ILE A 196 17.53 -13.15 -34.53
N PRO A 197 18.69 -13.82 -34.74
CA PRO A 197 19.39 -13.73 -36.03
C PRO A 197 18.59 -14.36 -37.17
N LEU A 198 17.80 -15.41 -36.90
CA LEU A 198 16.94 -16.05 -37.89
C LEU A 198 15.78 -15.14 -38.31
N GLU A 199 15.14 -14.46 -37.36
CA GLU A 199 14.09 -13.46 -37.65
C GLU A 199 14.66 -12.30 -38.45
N GLN A 200 15.84 -11.78 -38.08
CA GLN A 200 16.50 -10.69 -38.81
C GLN A 200 16.84 -11.09 -40.26
N ALA A 201 17.36 -12.30 -40.46
CA ALA A 201 17.65 -12.81 -41.80
C ALA A 201 16.38 -13.01 -42.64
N ALA A 202 15.32 -13.56 -42.06
CA ALA A 202 14.03 -13.70 -42.73
C ALA A 202 13.43 -12.34 -43.11
N ARG A 203 13.55 -11.35 -42.22
CA ARG A 203 13.06 -9.99 -42.44
C ARG A 203 13.81 -9.29 -43.58
N GLN A 204 15.14 -9.43 -43.62
CA GLN A 204 15.96 -8.93 -44.74
C GLN A 204 15.56 -9.59 -46.06
N LYS A 205 15.34 -10.90 -46.08
CA LYS A 205 14.92 -11.65 -47.27
C LYS A 205 13.56 -11.16 -47.80
N VAL A 206 12.58 -10.91 -46.92
CA VAL A 206 11.28 -10.35 -47.31
C VAL A 206 11.43 -8.97 -47.94
N VAL A 207 12.28 -8.10 -47.37
CA VAL A 207 12.55 -6.76 -47.91
C VAL A 207 13.21 -6.86 -49.29
N GLU A 208 14.20 -7.74 -49.46
CA GLU A 208 14.88 -7.95 -50.75
C GLU A 208 13.87 -8.39 -51.82
N ILE A 209 13.10 -9.45 -51.55
CA ILE A 209 12.11 -10.00 -52.51
C ILE A 209 11.03 -8.97 -52.88
N LYS A 210 10.58 -8.15 -51.91
CA LYS A 210 9.63 -7.06 -52.19
C LYS A 210 10.24 -5.98 -53.08
N SER A 211 11.48 -5.57 -52.78
CA SER A 211 12.17 -4.53 -53.56
C SER A 211 12.43 -4.97 -55.01
N THR A 212 12.81 -6.23 -55.24
CA THR A 212 12.97 -6.79 -56.59
C THR A 212 11.63 -6.82 -57.31
N ARG A 213 10.55 -7.28 -56.66
CA ARG A 213 9.21 -7.32 -57.25
C ARG A 213 8.71 -5.94 -57.65
N ASP A 214 8.87 -4.93 -56.80
CA ASP A 214 8.36 -3.59 -57.08
C ASP A 214 9.15 -2.93 -58.23
N SER A 215 10.45 -3.25 -58.37
CA SER A 215 11.25 -2.85 -59.54
C SER A 215 10.80 -3.53 -60.85
N GLU A 216 10.49 -4.83 -60.80
CA GLU A 216 9.99 -5.58 -61.97
C GLU A 216 8.58 -5.14 -62.39
N LYS A 217 7.69 -4.87 -61.42
CA LYS A 217 6.33 -4.38 -61.70
C LYS A 217 6.36 -3.05 -62.45
N ASN A 218 7.18 -2.10 -62.03
CA ASN A 218 7.25 -0.78 -62.65
C ASN A 218 7.84 -0.80 -64.07
N HIS A 219 8.82 -1.67 -64.35
CA HIS A 219 9.39 -1.79 -65.70
C HIS A 219 8.46 -2.59 -66.63
N GLY A 220 7.80 -3.63 -66.10
CA GLY A 220 6.89 -4.48 -66.85
C GLY A 220 5.58 -3.78 -67.25
N THR A 221 5.04 -2.85 -66.46
CA THR A 221 3.79 -2.14 -66.78
C THR A 221 3.94 -1.21 -67.99
N VAL A 222 5.04 -0.46 -68.07
CA VAL A 222 5.36 0.42 -69.21
C VAL A 222 5.51 -0.39 -70.51
N LEU A 223 6.31 -1.47 -70.46
CA LEU A 223 6.56 -2.32 -71.62
C LEU A 223 5.28 -3.04 -72.08
N LYS A 224 4.48 -3.58 -71.15
CA LYS A 224 3.21 -4.25 -71.47
C LYS A 224 2.23 -3.33 -72.19
N ALA A 225 2.10 -2.08 -71.75
CA ALA A 225 1.17 -1.14 -72.39
C ALA A 225 1.57 -0.75 -73.82
N ILE A 226 2.88 -0.64 -74.08
CA ILE A 226 3.39 -0.32 -75.42
C ILE A 226 3.30 -1.53 -76.35
N LEU A 227 3.60 -2.73 -75.85
CA LEU A 227 3.40 -3.96 -76.62
C LEU A 227 1.90 -4.20 -76.90
N GLN A 228 1.01 -3.89 -75.96
CA GLN A 228 -0.43 -3.93 -76.19
C GLN A 228 -0.86 -2.94 -77.29
N ALA A 229 -0.31 -1.72 -77.31
CA ALA A 229 -0.58 -0.73 -78.36
C ALA A 229 -0.09 -1.18 -79.75
N LYS A 230 0.99 -1.98 -79.79
CA LYS A 230 1.49 -2.64 -81.01
C LYS A 230 0.54 -3.76 -81.46
N GLU A 231 0.13 -4.64 -80.55
CA GLU A 231 -0.77 -5.78 -80.86
C GLU A 231 -2.16 -5.32 -81.28
N SER A 232 -2.69 -4.27 -80.64
CA SER A 232 -3.98 -3.65 -80.98
C SER A 232 -3.92 -2.82 -82.26
N LYS A 233 -2.74 -2.61 -82.84
CA LYS A 233 -2.47 -1.69 -83.97
C LYS A 233 -2.98 -0.26 -83.71
N GLU A 234 -2.98 0.17 -82.44
CA GLU A 234 -3.28 1.56 -82.06
C GLU A 234 -2.18 2.50 -82.54
N ILE A 235 -0.92 2.01 -82.58
CA ILE A 235 0.25 2.73 -83.07
C ILE A 235 1.08 1.81 -83.96
N ASP A 236 1.18 2.15 -85.24
CA ASP A 236 2.01 1.43 -86.20
C ASP A 236 3.50 1.81 -86.08
N GLY A 237 4.38 0.88 -86.47
CA GLY A 237 5.83 1.10 -86.51
C GLY A 237 6.56 0.83 -85.19
N ILE A 238 5.94 0.13 -84.22
CA ILE A 238 6.62 -0.31 -82.99
C ILE A 238 7.23 -1.69 -83.20
N TYR A 239 8.55 -1.82 -83.02
CA TYR A 239 9.24 -3.11 -83.08
C TYR A 239 9.25 -3.82 -81.72
N GLY A 240 9.57 -3.10 -80.65
CA GLY A 240 9.63 -3.63 -79.28
C GLY A 240 10.90 -3.18 -78.56
N ARG A 241 11.14 -3.70 -77.35
CA ARG A 241 12.35 -3.41 -76.58
C ARG A 241 13.58 -4.04 -77.27
N LEU A 242 14.67 -3.26 -77.38
CA LEU A 242 15.86 -3.65 -78.13
C LEU A 242 16.46 -4.97 -77.61
N GLY A 243 16.53 -5.17 -76.30
CA GLY A 243 17.03 -6.41 -75.67
C GLY A 243 16.23 -7.66 -76.01
N ASP A 244 14.96 -7.53 -76.38
CA ASP A 244 14.09 -8.64 -76.76
C ASP A 244 14.14 -8.92 -78.29
N LEU A 245 14.74 -8.02 -79.06
CA LEU A 245 14.83 -8.09 -80.53
C LEU A 245 16.10 -8.80 -81.04
N GLY A 246 17.01 -9.18 -80.14
CA GLY A 246 18.24 -9.90 -80.47
C GLY A 246 18.58 -10.93 -79.41
N ALA A 247 19.47 -11.86 -79.76
CA ALA A 247 19.98 -12.87 -78.84
C ALA A 247 21.51 -12.88 -78.86
N ILE A 248 22.12 -13.16 -77.71
CA ILE A 248 23.57 -13.31 -77.57
C ILE A 248 23.86 -14.54 -76.69
N ASP A 249 25.08 -15.07 -76.80
CA ASP A 249 25.53 -16.17 -75.93
C ASP A 249 25.59 -15.73 -74.45
N ALA A 250 25.16 -16.61 -73.54
CA ALA A 250 25.14 -16.36 -72.09
C ALA A 250 26.48 -15.87 -71.54
N LYS A 251 27.59 -16.33 -72.14
CA LYS A 251 28.94 -15.92 -71.74
C LYS A 251 29.13 -14.40 -71.80
N TYR A 252 28.42 -13.71 -72.68
CA TYR A 252 28.55 -12.27 -72.88
C TYR A 252 27.38 -11.47 -72.30
N ASP A 253 26.47 -12.08 -71.54
CA ASP A 253 25.29 -11.39 -71.00
C ASP A 253 25.68 -10.23 -70.08
N VAL A 254 26.58 -10.46 -69.12
CA VAL A 254 27.07 -9.41 -68.21
C VAL A 254 27.77 -8.30 -69.00
N ALA A 255 28.57 -8.67 -70.01
CA ALA A 255 29.30 -7.73 -70.86
C ALA A 255 28.34 -6.84 -71.68
N ILE A 256 27.33 -7.41 -72.34
CA ILE A 256 26.38 -6.64 -73.15
C ILE A 256 25.42 -5.82 -72.28
N SER A 257 24.97 -6.39 -71.15
CA SER A 257 24.04 -5.74 -70.23
C SER A 257 24.69 -4.54 -69.52
N THR A 258 26.01 -4.60 -69.30
CA THR A 258 26.78 -3.49 -68.73
C THR A 258 27.18 -2.46 -69.81
N ALA A 259 27.61 -2.91 -70.99
CA ALA A 259 28.03 -2.02 -72.05
C ALA A 259 26.86 -1.28 -72.74
N CYS A 260 25.65 -1.84 -72.73
CA CYS A 260 24.55 -1.33 -73.54
C CYS A 260 23.33 -0.94 -72.70
N HIS A 261 23.34 0.29 -72.17
CA HIS A 261 22.16 0.87 -71.52
C HIS A 261 20.95 0.99 -72.48
N GLY A 262 21.19 1.04 -73.80
CA GLY A 262 20.17 1.13 -74.82
C GLY A 262 19.35 -0.15 -75.06
N LEU A 263 19.68 -1.28 -74.41
CA LEU A 263 18.88 -2.51 -74.52
C LEU A 263 17.45 -2.33 -73.99
N ASP A 264 17.24 -1.40 -73.07
CA ASP A 264 15.92 -1.10 -72.52
C ASP A 264 15.13 -0.08 -73.37
N TYR A 265 15.72 0.41 -74.47
CA TYR A 265 15.03 1.32 -75.38
C TYR A 265 14.01 0.59 -76.23
N ILE A 266 12.89 1.24 -76.49
CA ILE A 266 11.84 0.71 -77.37
C ILE A 266 12.11 1.19 -78.79
N VAL A 267 12.35 0.26 -79.69
CA VAL A 267 12.65 0.52 -81.10
C VAL A 267 11.37 0.82 -81.86
N VAL A 268 11.34 1.95 -82.55
CA VAL A 268 10.23 2.42 -83.40
C VAL A 268 10.74 2.86 -84.76
N GLU A 269 9.90 2.80 -85.78
CA GLU A 269 10.27 3.08 -87.16
C GLU A 269 10.47 4.58 -87.41
N THR A 270 9.46 5.39 -87.05
CA THR A 270 9.38 6.83 -87.39
C THR A 270 9.32 7.71 -86.14
N THR A 271 9.56 9.02 -86.32
CA THR A 271 9.40 10.02 -85.25
C THR A 271 7.96 10.11 -84.75
N ASN A 272 6.98 9.92 -85.64
CA ASN A 272 5.56 10.02 -85.32
C ASN A 272 5.12 8.87 -84.42
N SER A 273 5.59 7.64 -84.68
CA SER A 273 5.34 6.48 -83.82
C SER A 273 5.89 6.68 -82.41
N ALA A 274 7.08 7.29 -82.27
CA ALA A 274 7.66 7.62 -80.97
C ALA A 274 6.81 8.61 -80.17
N GLN A 275 6.36 9.70 -80.82
CA GLN A 275 5.53 10.72 -80.20
C GLN A 275 4.19 10.15 -79.72
N ALA A 276 3.54 9.34 -80.57
CA ALA A 276 2.30 8.65 -80.21
C ALA A 276 2.48 7.74 -78.98
N CYS A 277 3.60 7.02 -78.87
CA CYS A 277 3.89 6.20 -77.70
C CYS A 277 4.08 7.03 -76.43
N VAL A 278 4.76 8.18 -76.52
CA VAL A 278 4.95 9.11 -75.38
C VAL A 278 3.60 9.69 -74.93
N GLU A 279 2.74 10.08 -75.87
CA GLU A 279 1.38 10.55 -75.56
C GLU A 279 0.54 9.46 -74.90
N LEU A 280 0.64 8.21 -75.36
CA LEU A 280 -0.04 7.07 -74.76
C LEU A 280 0.40 6.87 -73.29
N LEU A 281 1.71 6.88 -73.03
CA LEU A 281 2.24 6.75 -71.67
C LEU A 281 1.78 7.89 -70.76
N ARG A 282 1.74 9.13 -71.29
CA ARG A 282 1.29 10.31 -70.56
C ARG A 282 -0.22 10.27 -70.28
N ARG A 283 -1.03 9.87 -71.26
CA ARG A 283 -2.50 9.74 -71.13
C ARG A 283 -2.88 8.71 -70.08
N ARG A 284 -2.11 7.63 -69.97
CA ARG A 284 -2.37 6.52 -69.04
C ARG A 284 -1.56 6.59 -67.74
N ASN A 285 -0.73 7.62 -67.54
CA ASN A 285 0.18 7.80 -66.39
C ASN A 285 1.03 6.56 -66.06
N LEU A 286 1.58 5.92 -67.09
CA LEU A 286 2.24 4.61 -66.93
C LEU A 286 3.73 4.70 -66.62
N GLY A 287 4.36 5.88 -66.80
CA GLY A 287 5.78 6.11 -66.50
C GLY A 287 6.54 6.75 -67.67
N ILE A 288 7.87 6.65 -67.64
CA ILE A 288 8.78 7.19 -68.65
C ILE A 288 9.47 6.04 -69.38
N ALA A 289 9.53 6.10 -70.71
CA ALA A 289 10.30 5.18 -71.56
C ALA A 289 11.18 5.96 -72.53
N THR A 290 12.29 5.34 -72.94
CA THR A 290 13.18 5.88 -73.96
C THR A 290 12.97 5.14 -75.28
N PHE A 291 12.81 5.88 -76.38
CA PHE A 291 12.51 5.32 -77.70
C PHE A 291 13.70 5.50 -78.65
N MET A 292 14.02 4.45 -79.40
CA MET A 292 15.02 4.47 -80.47
C MET A 292 14.33 4.54 -81.83
N ILE A 293 14.50 5.65 -82.54
CA ILE A 293 13.87 5.89 -83.84
C ILE A 293 14.81 5.42 -84.95
N LEU A 294 14.44 4.35 -85.66
CA LEU A 294 15.25 3.70 -86.69
C LEU A 294 15.58 4.63 -87.87
N GLU A 295 14.61 5.44 -88.32
CA GLU A 295 14.79 6.39 -89.43
C GLU A 295 15.98 7.34 -89.19
N LYS A 296 16.21 7.76 -87.94
CA LYS A 296 17.30 8.67 -87.58
C LYS A 296 18.67 7.98 -87.45
N GLN A 297 18.70 6.65 -87.40
CA GLN A 297 19.94 5.87 -87.32
C GLN A 297 20.55 5.51 -88.68
N ALA A 298 19.90 5.89 -89.80
CA ALA A 298 20.34 5.52 -91.15
C ALA A 298 21.78 5.94 -91.48
N HIS A 299 22.29 7.01 -90.86
CA HIS A 299 23.67 7.47 -91.03
C HIS A 299 24.74 6.43 -90.60
N HIS A 300 24.37 5.43 -89.79
CA HIS A 300 25.25 4.33 -89.40
C HIS A 300 25.37 3.21 -90.44
N LEU A 301 24.51 3.15 -91.46
CA LEU A 301 24.50 2.07 -92.46
C LEU A 301 25.83 1.90 -93.19
N ARG A 302 26.53 3.00 -93.49
CA ARG A 302 27.85 2.95 -94.15
C ARG A 302 28.90 2.26 -93.28
N LYS A 303 28.94 2.59 -91.98
CA LYS A 303 29.88 2.02 -91.01
C LYS A 303 29.55 0.58 -90.61
N LEU A 304 28.29 0.18 -90.77
CA LEU A 304 27.83 -1.20 -90.54
C LEU A 304 28.46 -2.19 -91.53
N GLN A 305 28.71 -1.76 -92.77
CA GLN A 305 29.21 -2.60 -93.86
C GLN A 305 30.75 -2.66 -93.91
N GLU A 306 31.44 -1.88 -93.10
CA GLU A 306 32.91 -1.84 -93.04
C GLU A 306 33.45 -3.07 -92.29
N LYS A 307 34.39 -3.79 -92.91
CA LYS A 307 35.12 -4.89 -92.25
C LYS A 307 36.23 -4.30 -91.41
N VAL A 308 36.10 -4.37 -90.09
CA VAL A 308 37.08 -3.80 -89.16
C VAL A 308 37.92 -4.91 -88.53
N LYS A 309 39.22 -4.66 -88.31
CA LYS A 309 40.12 -5.56 -87.58
C LYS A 309 40.21 -5.10 -86.13
N THR A 310 39.85 -5.97 -85.20
CA THR A 310 39.89 -5.64 -83.77
C THR A 310 41.31 -5.76 -83.18
N PRO A 311 41.70 -4.90 -82.24
CA PRO A 311 42.96 -5.02 -81.51
C PRO A 311 43.06 -6.35 -80.76
N GLU A 312 44.24 -6.97 -80.68
CA GLU A 312 44.49 -8.26 -80.01
C GLU A 312 43.55 -9.43 -80.43
N GLY A 313 42.80 -9.30 -81.54
CA GLY A 313 41.84 -10.31 -81.99
C GLY A 313 40.61 -10.49 -81.09
N VAL A 314 40.30 -9.52 -80.22
CA VAL A 314 39.13 -9.62 -79.33
C VAL A 314 37.82 -9.50 -80.11
N PRO A 315 36.75 -10.21 -79.70
CA PRO A 315 35.47 -10.13 -80.38
C PRO A 315 34.77 -8.78 -80.08
N ARG A 316 34.07 -8.27 -81.09
CA ARG A 316 33.21 -7.09 -80.95
C ARG A 316 31.80 -7.53 -80.56
N LEU A 317 31.19 -6.87 -79.57
CA LEU A 317 29.87 -7.23 -79.04
C LEU A 317 28.81 -7.29 -80.14
N PHE A 318 28.81 -6.31 -81.05
CA PHE A 318 27.87 -6.25 -82.16
C PHE A 318 27.89 -7.52 -83.03
N ASP A 319 29.08 -8.07 -83.33
CA ASP A 319 29.22 -9.25 -84.19
C ASP A 319 28.72 -10.53 -83.52
N LEU A 320 28.64 -10.53 -82.19
CA LEU A 320 28.14 -11.65 -81.39
C LEU A 320 26.60 -11.65 -81.27
N VAL A 321 25.94 -10.54 -81.60
CA VAL A 321 24.48 -10.41 -81.52
C VAL A 321 23.81 -11.03 -82.74
N LYS A 322 22.91 -11.98 -82.50
CA LYS A 322 22.07 -12.61 -83.52
C LYS A 322 20.73 -11.87 -83.58
N VAL A 323 20.37 -11.37 -84.76
CA VAL A 323 19.14 -10.60 -85.00
C VAL A 323 18.32 -11.27 -86.11
N LYS A 324 16.99 -11.29 -85.97
CA LYS A 324 16.08 -11.91 -86.95
C LYS A 324 15.91 -11.08 -88.23
N ASP A 325 15.85 -9.75 -88.10
CA ASP A 325 15.69 -8.81 -89.21
C ASP A 325 16.96 -7.95 -89.36
N GLU A 326 17.47 -7.81 -90.59
CA GLU A 326 18.64 -7.00 -90.90
C GLU A 326 18.42 -5.52 -90.60
N LYS A 327 17.19 -5.01 -90.70
CA LYS A 327 16.86 -3.61 -90.34
C LYS A 327 17.14 -3.32 -88.87
N LEU A 328 16.98 -4.32 -88.00
CA LEU A 328 17.21 -4.20 -86.57
C LEU A 328 18.70 -4.26 -86.20
N LYS A 329 19.57 -4.79 -87.07
CA LYS A 329 21.03 -4.70 -86.88
C LYS A 329 21.49 -3.24 -86.78
N LEU A 330 20.80 -2.32 -87.47
CA LEU A 330 21.08 -0.89 -87.38
C LEU A 330 20.89 -0.33 -85.96
N ALA A 331 19.84 -0.77 -85.24
CA ALA A 331 19.60 -0.37 -83.85
C ALA A 331 20.66 -0.92 -82.89
N PHE A 332 21.06 -2.18 -83.07
CA PHE A 332 22.16 -2.77 -82.30
C PHE A 332 23.49 -2.08 -82.57
N PHE A 333 23.77 -1.69 -83.82
CA PHE A 333 24.99 -0.94 -84.13
C PHE A 333 24.97 0.48 -83.55
N ALA A 334 23.82 1.16 -83.57
CA ALA A 334 23.70 2.51 -82.99
C ALA A 334 24.00 2.53 -81.48
N THR A 335 23.66 1.45 -80.77
CA THR A 335 23.88 1.33 -79.32
C THR A 335 25.22 0.72 -78.93
N LEU A 336 25.67 -0.32 -79.65
CA LEU A 336 26.90 -1.04 -79.34
C LEU A 336 28.12 -0.47 -80.08
N GLY A 337 27.96 0.02 -81.30
CA GLY A 337 29.06 0.45 -82.17
C GLY A 337 30.22 -0.53 -82.20
N ASN A 338 31.44 0.01 -82.13
CA ASN A 338 32.69 -0.75 -82.07
C ASN A 338 33.10 -1.09 -80.62
N THR A 339 32.15 -1.53 -79.79
CA THR A 339 32.47 -2.00 -78.43
C THR A 339 33.02 -3.42 -78.46
N VAL A 340 34.20 -3.62 -77.86
CA VAL A 340 34.88 -4.92 -77.82
C VAL A 340 34.84 -5.55 -76.43
N VAL A 341 34.93 -6.88 -76.38
CA VAL A 341 34.93 -7.63 -75.12
C VAL A 341 36.33 -8.13 -74.79
N ALA A 342 36.88 -7.64 -73.68
CA ALA A 342 38.11 -8.15 -73.10
C ALA A 342 37.83 -9.27 -72.09
N LYS A 343 38.80 -10.16 -71.87
CA LYS A 343 38.69 -11.23 -70.86
C LYS A 343 38.80 -10.68 -69.45
N ASP A 344 39.74 -9.77 -69.22
CA ASP A 344 40.11 -9.23 -67.92
C ASP A 344 40.37 -7.72 -67.98
N LEU A 345 40.54 -7.11 -66.80
CA LEU A 345 40.77 -5.67 -66.66
C LEU A 345 42.09 -5.22 -67.31
N ASP A 346 43.12 -6.07 -67.27
CA ASP A 346 44.43 -5.76 -67.84
C ASP A 346 44.37 -5.67 -69.37
N GLN A 347 43.72 -6.64 -70.02
CA GLN A 347 43.45 -6.59 -71.46
C GLN A 347 42.56 -5.41 -71.82
N ALA A 348 41.53 -5.12 -71.02
CA ALA A 348 40.67 -3.97 -71.26
C ALA A 348 41.43 -2.64 -71.21
N THR A 349 42.30 -2.47 -70.22
CA THR A 349 43.14 -1.28 -70.04
C THR A 349 44.11 -1.08 -71.22
N ARG A 350 44.78 -2.16 -71.66
CA ARG A 350 45.68 -2.10 -72.82
C ARG A 350 44.96 -1.65 -74.08
N ILE A 351 43.79 -2.22 -74.37
CA ILE A 351 43.04 -1.92 -75.58
C ILE A 351 42.43 -0.50 -75.51
N ALA A 352 41.87 -0.11 -74.37
CA ALA A 352 41.18 1.17 -74.22
C ALA A 352 42.11 2.39 -74.38
N TYR A 353 43.37 2.29 -73.93
CA TYR A 353 44.33 3.41 -73.94
C TYR A 353 45.37 3.35 -75.08
N THR A 354 45.26 2.39 -76.01
CA THR A 354 46.11 2.35 -77.20
C THR A 354 45.74 3.47 -78.19
N ALA A 355 46.69 3.91 -79.03
CA ALA A 355 46.56 5.08 -79.92
C ALA A 355 45.47 4.97 -81.01
N ASP A 356 44.86 3.78 -81.21
CA ASP A 356 43.76 3.59 -82.15
C ASP A 356 42.44 4.15 -81.58
N ASN A 357 41.90 5.17 -82.24
CA ASN A 357 40.79 5.97 -81.71
C ASN A 357 39.43 5.26 -81.84
N GLU A 358 39.35 4.20 -82.65
CA GLU A 358 38.08 3.58 -83.04
C GLU A 358 37.54 2.57 -82.00
N PHE A 359 38.42 1.87 -81.28
CA PHE A 359 38.11 0.75 -80.38
C PHE A 359 38.31 1.04 -78.88
N ARG A 360 38.33 2.31 -78.48
CA ARG A 360 38.55 2.73 -77.09
C ARG A 360 37.46 2.28 -76.11
N ARG A 361 36.31 1.83 -76.62
CA ARG A 361 35.19 1.36 -75.80
C ARG A 361 35.30 -0.15 -75.57
N VAL A 362 35.64 -0.54 -74.35
CA VAL A 362 35.95 -1.93 -74.00
C VAL A 362 35.16 -2.35 -72.78
N VAL A 363 34.56 -3.54 -72.81
CA VAL A 363 33.91 -4.13 -71.63
C VAL A 363 34.59 -5.45 -71.30
N THR A 364 34.74 -5.76 -70.03
CA THR A 364 35.24 -7.07 -69.58
C THR A 364 34.09 -8.06 -69.45
N LEU A 365 34.39 -9.36 -69.45
CA LEU A 365 33.39 -10.39 -69.15
C LEU A 365 32.73 -10.20 -67.77
N ASP A 366 33.48 -9.63 -66.82
CA ASP A 366 33.02 -9.36 -65.45
C ASP A 366 32.23 -8.04 -65.31
N GLY A 367 32.07 -7.27 -66.40
CA GLY A 367 31.24 -6.07 -66.41
C GLY A 367 31.95 -4.75 -66.03
N ALA A 368 33.28 -4.70 -66.01
CA ALA A 368 33.99 -3.42 -66.02
C ALA A 368 33.95 -2.79 -67.42
N LEU A 369 33.59 -1.52 -67.53
CA LEU A 369 33.38 -0.79 -68.79
C LEU A 369 34.32 0.41 -68.89
N PHE A 370 35.01 0.52 -70.02
CA PHE A 370 35.83 1.65 -70.44
C PHE A 370 35.11 2.37 -71.57
N GLU A 371 34.86 3.67 -71.43
CA GLU A 371 34.17 4.50 -72.41
C GLU A 371 35.16 5.28 -73.29
N LYS A 372 34.71 5.69 -74.48
CA LYS A 372 35.52 6.49 -75.41
C LYS A 372 35.95 7.84 -74.83
N SER A 373 35.20 8.36 -73.86
CA SER A 373 35.49 9.57 -73.09
C SER A 373 36.70 9.42 -72.16
N GLY A 374 37.23 8.21 -71.98
CA GLY A 374 38.30 7.91 -71.03
C GLY A 374 37.82 7.58 -69.61
N THR A 375 36.50 7.56 -69.38
CA THR A 375 35.93 7.14 -68.09
C THR A 375 35.93 5.63 -67.96
N MET A 376 36.28 5.13 -66.78
CA MET A 376 36.22 3.72 -66.41
C MET A 376 35.14 3.52 -65.33
N SER A 377 34.29 2.53 -65.53
CA SER A 377 33.22 2.13 -64.61
C SER A 377 33.46 0.69 -64.16
N GLY A 378 33.67 0.47 -62.87
CA GLY A 378 33.83 -0.87 -62.28
C GLY A 378 33.88 -0.82 -60.75
N GLY A 379 33.35 -1.86 -60.09
CA GLY A 379 33.37 -2.05 -58.63
C GLY A 379 32.00 -2.08 -57.94
N GLY A 380 31.86 -2.94 -56.93
CA GLY A 380 30.81 -2.90 -55.90
C GLY A 380 29.36 -3.14 -56.35
N GLY A 381 28.97 -4.40 -56.54
CA GLY A 381 27.58 -4.84 -56.74
C GLY A 381 27.47 -6.18 -57.49
N LYS A 382 26.32 -6.88 -57.39
CA LYS A 382 26.02 -8.05 -58.24
C LYS A 382 26.13 -7.62 -59.73
N PRO A 383 26.77 -8.42 -60.60
CA PRO A 383 26.87 -8.09 -62.02
C PRO A 383 25.48 -7.83 -62.62
N ARG A 384 25.35 -6.73 -63.37
CA ARG A 384 24.12 -6.37 -64.09
C ARG A 384 23.97 -7.30 -65.29
N GLY A 385 23.41 -8.49 -65.09
CA GLY A 385 23.01 -9.43 -66.15
C GLY A 385 21.50 -9.41 -66.41
N GLY A 386 21.05 -10.08 -67.48
CA GLY A 386 19.63 -10.30 -67.75
C GLY A 386 18.92 -9.21 -68.56
N LYS A 387 19.64 -8.22 -69.12
CA LYS A 387 19.02 -7.25 -70.05
C LYS A 387 18.83 -7.83 -71.45
N MET A 388 19.48 -8.94 -71.77
CA MET A 388 19.35 -9.66 -73.02
C MET A 388 19.31 -11.17 -72.74
N GLY A 389 18.23 -11.85 -73.13
CA GLY A 389 18.04 -13.27 -72.80
C GLY A 389 18.81 -14.20 -73.73
N THR A 390 19.22 -15.37 -73.21
CA THR A 390 19.50 -16.55 -74.07
C THR A 390 18.23 -17.17 -74.66
N SER A 391 17.09 -16.90 -74.02
CA SER A 391 15.71 -17.08 -74.48
C SER A 391 14.78 -16.20 -73.64
N ILE A 392 13.58 -15.88 -74.14
CA ILE A 392 12.59 -14.98 -73.49
C ILE A 392 12.10 -15.63 -72.18
N ARG A 393 12.22 -14.97 -71.02
CA ARG A 393 11.92 -15.55 -69.69
C ARG A 393 10.86 -14.79 -68.89
N GLU A 394 10.19 -15.56 -68.01
CA GLU A 394 9.08 -15.21 -67.10
C GLU A 394 9.54 -14.60 -65.76
N SER A 395 8.62 -13.83 -65.16
CA SER A 395 8.74 -13.03 -63.94
C SER A 395 8.71 -13.81 -62.62
N VAL A 396 9.14 -13.18 -61.52
CA VAL A 396 9.06 -13.71 -60.14
C VAL A 396 7.60 -14.01 -59.72
N SER A 397 7.34 -15.17 -59.09
CA SER A 397 5.99 -15.62 -58.69
C SER A 397 5.50 -15.01 -57.37
N GLU A 398 4.20 -14.72 -57.26
CA GLU A 398 3.57 -14.16 -56.05
C GLU A 398 3.65 -15.10 -54.84
N GLU A 399 3.72 -16.41 -55.08
CA GLU A 399 3.82 -17.44 -54.05
C GLU A 399 5.12 -17.34 -53.25
N ALA A 400 6.23 -16.92 -53.87
CA ALA A 400 7.52 -16.77 -53.20
C ALA A 400 7.52 -15.64 -52.16
N VAL A 401 6.77 -14.56 -52.42
CA VAL A 401 6.60 -13.43 -51.49
C VAL A 401 5.75 -13.87 -50.29
N MET A 402 4.61 -14.51 -50.55
CA MET A 402 3.71 -15.00 -49.49
C MET A 402 4.39 -16.02 -48.56
N ASN A 403 5.17 -16.94 -49.12
CA ASN A 403 5.88 -17.93 -48.31
C ASN A 403 6.92 -17.28 -47.40
N ALA A 404 7.68 -16.31 -47.91
CA ALA A 404 8.66 -15.57 -47.11
C ALA A 404 8.01 -14.73 -45.99
N GLU A 405 6.85 -14.12 -46.26
CA GLU A 405 6.08 -13.39 -45.24
C GLU A 405 5.50 -14.32 -44.16
N ASN A 406 5.00 -15.49 -44.55
CA ASN A 406 4.49 -16.49 -43.61
C ASN A 406 5.58 -17.03 -42.69
N ASP A 407 6.78 -17.27 -43.22
CA ASP A 407 7.92 -17.73 -42.41
C ASP A 407 8.40 -16.65 -41.43
N LEU A 408 8.42 -15.39 -41.86
CA LEU A 408 8.70 -14.26 -40.97
C LEU A 408 7.66 -14.16 -39.84
N ASN A 409 6.36 -14.25 -40.17
CA ASN A 409 5.29 -14.17 -39.17
C ASN A 409 5.39 -15.29 -38.13
N LYS A 410 5.72 -16.53 -38.54
CA LYS A 410 5.94 -17.64 -37.61
C LYS A 410 7.08 -17.37 -36.64
N LEU A 411 8.19 -16.82 -37.12
CA LEU A 411 9.35 -16.48 -36.27
C LEU A 411 9.02 -15.34 -35.29
N VAL A 412 8.30 -14.32 -35.76
CA VAL A 412 7.83 -13.21 -34.91
C VAL A 412 6.88 -13.71 -33.81
N ASP A 413 5.95 -14.61 -34.15
CA ASP A 413 5.03 -15.22 -33.18
C ASP A 413 5.75 -16.12 -32.17
N GLN A 414 6.79 -16.83 -32.59
CA GLN A 414 7.62 -17.62 -31.66
C GLN A 414 8.40 -16.73 -30.69
N LEU A 415 9.00 -15.65 -31.20
CA LEU A 415 9.72 -14.67 -30.37
C LEU A 415 8.79 -13.93 -29.41
N SER A 416 7.57 -13.57 -29.82
CA SER A 416 6.61 -12.90 -28.95
C SER A 416 6.18 -13.79 -27.78
N LYS A 417 5.88 -15.07 -28.05
CA LYS A 417 5.57 -16.08 -27.02
C LYS A 417 6.75 -16.32 -26.08
N LEU A 418 7.98 -16.39 -26.61
CA LEU A 418 9.17 -16.54 -25.80
C LEU A 418 9.39 -15.35 -24.85
N ARG A 419 9.21 -14.13 -25.34
CA ARG A 419 9.31 -12.91 -24.51
C ARG A 419 8.26 -12.87 -23.41
N GLU A 420 7.04 -13.32 -23.70
CA GLU A 420 5.99 -13.45 -22.68
C GLU A 420 6.39 -14.47 -21.61
N ASN A 421 6.86 -15.66 -22.02
CA ASN A 421 7.35 -16.69 -21.11
C ASN A 421 8.52 -16.21 -20.24
N ILE A 422 9.47 -15.47 -20.80
CA ILE A 422 10.59 -14.86 -20.06
C ILE A 422 10.07 -13.90 -19.00
N ASN A 423 9.14 -13.01 -19.38
CA ASN A 423 8.58 -12.04 -18.45
C ASN A 423 7.81 -12.71 -17.31
N ASP A 424 7.05 -13.76 -17.62
CA ASP A 424 6.30 -14.53 -16.63
C ASP A 424 7.21 -15.32 -15.70
N ALA A 425 8.25 -15.99 -16.23
CA ALA A 425 9.25 -16.68 -15.42
C ALA A 425 9.98 -15.69 -14.48
N LYS A 426 10.36 -14.52 -14.99
CA LYS A 426 11.01 -13.45 -14.23
C LYS A 426 10.13 -12.86 -13.14
N LYS A 427 8.85 -12.64 -13.42
CA LYS A 427 7.86 -12.18 -12.41
C LYS A 427 7.68 -13.24 -11.32
N ARG A 428 7.53 -14.52 -11.69
CA ARG A 428 7.42 -15.63 -10.75
C ARG A 428 8.66 -15.72 -9.86
N TYR A 429 9.85 -15.69 -10.46
CA TYR A 429 11.12 -15.68 -9.73
C TYR A 429 11.18 -14.56 -8.67
N ARG A 430 10.93 -13.31 -9.08
CA ARG A 430 10.93 -12.17 -8.15
C ARG A 430 9.91 -12.32 -7.03
N SER A 431 8.69 -12.75 -7.35
CA SER A 431 7.64 -12.93 -6.35
C SER A 431 8.00 -14.01 -5.31
N LEU A 432 8.67 -15.09 -5.74
CA LEU A 432 9.13 -16.15 -4.86
C LEU A 432 10.33 -15.71 -4.01
N GLU A 433 11.25 -14.93 -4.59
CA GLU A 433 12.41 -14.38 -3.87
C GLU A 433 11.97 -13.35 -2.81
N ASP A 434 11.01 -12.49 -3.13
CA ASP A 434 10.39 -11.57 -2.17
C ASP A 434 9.64 -12.31 -1.05
N ALA A 435 8.88 -13.36 -1.39
CA ALA A 435 8.19 -14.20 -0.41
C ALA A 435 9.18 -14.93 0.51
N LYS A 436 10.26 -15.49 -0.07
CA LYS A 436 11.35 -16.11 0.68
C LYS A 436 11.98 -15.14 1.67
N SER A 437 12.35 -13.94 1.23
CA SER A 437 12.96 -12.91 2.09
C SER A 437 12.07 -12.54 3.28
N ARG A 438 10.75 -12.42 3.05
CA ARG A 438 9.78 -12.18 4.14
C ARG A 438 9.75 -13.34 5.15
N LEU A 439 9.74 -14.58 4.67
CA LEU A 439 9.75 -15.75 5.55
C LEU A 439 11.07 -15.88 6.32
N GLU A 440 12.21 -15.55 5.71
CA GLU A 440 13.52 -15.53 6.39
C GLU A 440 13.54 -14.51 7.53
N MET A 441 12.93 -13.33 7.34
CA MET A 441 12.75 -12.35 8.42
C MET A 441 11.85 -12.87 9.54
N GLU A 442 10.73 -13.52 9.20
CA GLU A 442 9.83 -14.14 10.19
C GLU A 442 10.52 -15.26 10.97
N LEU A 443 11.33 -16.07 10.30
CA LEU A 443 12.13 -17.13 10.91
C LEU A 443 13.17 -16.55 11.87
N ALA A 444 13.90 -15.50 11.48
CA ALA A 444 14.88 -14.84 12.35
C ALA A 444 14.20 -14.26 13.61
N LYS A 445 13.00 -13.68 13.45
CA LYS A 445 12.20 -13.20 14.58
C LYS A 445 11.77 -14.34 15.49
N ALA A 446 11.24 -15.44 14.94
CA ALA A 446 10.81 -16.60 15.71
C ALA A 446 11.97 -17.24 16.48
N LYS A 447 13.14 -17.41 15.86
CA LYS A 447 14.35 -17.93 16.52
C LYS A 447 14.78 -17.06 17.70
N LYS A 448 14.77 -15.73 17.52
CA LYS A 448 15.09 -14.78 18.61
C LYS A 448 14.07 -14.82 19.75
N GLU A 449 12.79 -15.02 19.45
CA GLU A 449 11.74 -15.22 20.46
C GLU A 449 12.00 -16.50 21.27
N VAL A 450 12.34 -17.61 20.62
CA VAL A 450 12.70 -18.88 21.28
C VAL A 450 13.94 -18.73 22.15
N GLU A 451 15.01 -18.09 21.66
CA GLU A 451 16.20 -17.80 22.46
C GLU A 451 15.88 -17.02 23.73
N SER A 452 15.04 -15.99 23.62
CA SER A 452 14.58 -15.21 24.78
C SER A 452 13.77 -16.06 25.76
N MET A 453 12.87 -16.91 25.27
CA MET A 453 12.10 -17.84 26.12
C MET A 453 13.00 -18.87 26.80
N ASN A 454 14.02 -19.39 26.12
CA ASN A 454 15.00 -20.31 26.72
C ASN A 454 15.83 -19.62 27.81
N ALA A 455 16.21 -18.35 27.61
CA ALA A 455 16.88 -17.57 28.65
C ALA A 455 15.97 -17.36 29.88
N GLN A 456 14.67 -17.12 29.69
CA GLN A 456 13.70 -17.04 30.78
C GLN A 456 13.49 -18.39 31.48
N TYR A 457 13.45 -19.49 30.72
CA TYR A 457 13.32 -20.83 31.25
C TYR A 457 14.50 -21.18 32.17
N THR A 458 15.73 -20.99 31.68
CA THR A 458 16.96 -21.25 32.45
C THR A 458 17.11 -20.34 33.67
N TYR A 459 16.61 -19.10 33.60
CA TYR A 459 16.55 -18.22 34.77
C TYR A 459 15.59 -18.76 35.84
N ASN A 460 14.39 -19.18 35.44
CA ASN A 460 13.41 -19.75 36.37
C ASN A 460 13.85 -21.11 36.92
N GLU A 461 14.57 -21.91 36.13
CA GLU A 461 15.18 -23.16 36.57
C GLU A 461 16.18 -22.94 37.71
N LYS A 462 17.11 -21.98 37.56
CA LYS A 462 18.03 -21.63 38.65
C LYS A 462 17.31 -21.08 39.89
N ARG A 463 16.19 -20.38 39.68
CA ARG A 463 15.37 -19.88 40.78
C ARG A 463 14.66 -21.03 41.52
N LEU A 464 14.29 -22.11 40.84
CA LEU A 464 13.64 -23.27 41.47
C LEU A 464 14.51 -23.88 42.55
N ASP A 465 15.81 -24.08 42.33
CA ASP A 465 16.72 -24.65 43.33
C ASP A 465 16.67 -23.86 44.65
N SER A 466 16.66 -22.52 44.55
CA SER A 466 16.57 -21.65 45.73
C SER A 466 15.21 -21.68 46.41
N LEU A 467 14.13 -21.82 45.62
CA LEU A 467 12.77 -21.92 46.14
C LEU A 467 12.49 -23.30 46.75
N GLU A 468 13.05 -24.37 46.20
CA GLU A 468 12.99 -25.73 46.73
C GLU A 468 13.65 -25.81 48.10
N ALA A 469 14.82 -25.19 48.24
CA ALA A 469 15.50 -25.08 49.53
C ALA A 469 14.71 -24.25 50.56
N ALA A 470 13.92 -23.26 50.12
CA ALA A 470 13.10 -22.44 51.00
C ALA A 470 11.75 -23.08 51.38
N ALA A 471 11.17 -23.88 50.47
CA ALA A 471 9.89 -24.57 50.66
C ALA A 471 10.02 -25.74 51.64
N ASN A 472 11.18 -26.38 51.69
CA ASN A 472 11.44 -27.50 52.59
C ASN A 472 12.02 -26.99 53.93
N PRO A 473 11.33 -27.22 55.06
CA PRO A 473 11.85 -26.86 56.37
C PRO A 473 13.11 -27.68 56.68
N LYS A 474 14.10 -27.04 57.32
CA LYS A 474 15.30 -27.73 57.80
C LYS A 474 14.97 -28.62 59.00
N ASP A 475 15.80 -29.62 59.26
CA ASP A 475 15.61 -30.53 60.40
C ASP A 475 15.49 -29.79 61.75
N ASP A 476 16.24 -28.70 61.93
CA ASP A 476 16.15 -27.82 63.10
C ASP A 476 14.79 -27.13 63.21
N GLU A 477 14.25 -26.63 62.10
CA GLU A 477 12.92 -25.98 62.05
C GLU A 477 11.80 -27.00 62.29
N ILE A 478 11.93 -28.23 61.78
CA ILE A 478 11.00 -29.34 62.04
C ILE A 478 11.01 -29.69 63.53
N SER A 479 12.20 -29.77 64.13
CA SER A 479 12.38 -30.06 65.56
C SER A 479 11.74 -28.96 66.41
N ARG A 480 11.99 -27.69 66.07
CA ARG A 480 11.36 -26.53 66.72
C ARG A 480 9.83 -26.53 66.59
N MET A 481 9.28 -26.89 65.43
CA MET A 481 7.83 -27.02 65.25
C MET A 481 7.22 -28.09 66.15
N LYS A 482 7.92 -29.22 66.38
CA LYS A 482 7.48 -30.27 67.30
C LYS A 482 7.53 -29.79 68.76
N GLU A 483 8.59 -29.11 69.17
CA GLU A 483 8.69 -28.50 70.50
C GLU A 483 7.55 -27.51 70.75
N LEU A 484 7.24 -26.67 69.76
CA LEU A 484 6.13 -25.72 69.83
C LEU A 484 4.78 -26.43 69.92
N ASP A 485 4.62 -27.59 69.26
CA ASP A 485 3.41 -28.41 69.38
C ASP A 485 3.20 -28.97 70.80
N ASP A 486 4.27 -29.49 71.39
CA ASP A 486 4.24 -29.98 72.77
C ASP A 486 3.99 -28.84 73.75
N LEU A 487 4.60 -27.68 73.54
CA LEU A 487 4.36 -26.47 74.35
C LEU A 487 2.91 -25.98 74.23
N ILE A 488 2.35 -25.89 73.02
CA ILE A 488 0.95 -25.51 72.80
C ILE A 488 0.00 -26.48 73.50
N SER A 489 0.24 -27.79 73.38
CA SER A 489 -0.58 -28.83 74.02
C SER A 489 -0.55 -28.71 75.55
N THR A 490 0.64 -28.54 76.13
CA THR A 490 0.81 -28.41 77.59
C THR A 490 0.15 -27.15 78.14
N GLU A 491 0.36 -26.00 77.48
CA GLU A 491 -0.23 -24.71 77.85
C GLU A 491 -1.77 -24.72 77.71
N GLN A 492 -2.32 -25.35 76.66
CA GLN A 492 -3.77 -25.53 76.51
C GLN A 492 -4.39 -26.38 77.63
N VAL A 493 -3.70 -27.44 78.06
CA VAL A 493 -4.16 -28.26 79.19
C VAL A 493 -4.09 -27.48 80.50
N ALA A 494 -3.03 -26.69 80.72
CA ALA A 494 -2.90 -25.83 81.89
C ALA A 494 -4.01 -24.77 81.94
N LEU A 495 -4.28 -24.07 80.83
CA LEU A 495 -5.37 -23.09 80.74
C LEU A 495 -6.73 -23.71 81.03
N LYS A 496 -7.06 -24.87 80.46
CA LYS A 496 -8.32 -25.57 80.76
C LYS A 496 -8.47 -25.91 82.24
N LYS A 497 -7.37 -26.24 82.93
CA LYS A 497 -7.39 -26.50 84.38
C LYS A 497 -7.60 -25.22 85.19
N LEU A 498 -6.93 -24.13 84.83
CA LEU A 498 -7.08 -22.82 85.48
C LEU A 498 -8.46 -22.20 85.26
N GLU A 499 -9.01 -22.32 84.05
CA GLU A 499 -10.36 -21.86 83.72
C GLU A 499 -11.43 -22.64 84.50
N LYS A 500 -11.28 -23.95 84.66
CA LYS A 500 -12.17 -24.76 85.52
C LYS A 500 -12.04 -24.42 87.01
N SER A 501 -10.85 -24.05 87.47
CA SER A 501 -10.60 -23.74 88.87
C SER A 501 -11.10 -22.33 89.24
N SER A 502 -10.97 -21.38 88.31
CA SER A 502 -11.45 -20.01 88.46
C SER A 502 -12.94 -19.82 88.18
N SER A 503 -13.62 -20.78 87.52
CA SER A 503 -15.02 -20.62 87.11
C SER A 503 -15.95 -20.36 88.30
N LYS A 504 -15.79 -21.08 89.41
CA LYS A 504 -16.63 -20.90 90.60
C LYS A 504 -16.50 -19.50 91.20
N LEU A 505 -15.28 -18.98 91.27
CA LEU A 505 -15.01 -17.62 91.77
C LEU A 505 -15.53 -16.56 90.78
N LYS A 506 -15.43 -16.81 89.46
CA LYS A 506 -16.00 -15.95 88.42
C LYS A 506 -17.53 -15.89 88.48
N ASP A 507 -18.17 -17.05 88.67
CA ASP A 507 -19.62 -17.15 88.81
C ASP A 507 -20.07 -16.38 90.07
N GLN A 508 -19.37 -16.56 91.20
CA GLN A 508 -19.63 -15.80 92.43
C GLN A 508 -19.42 -14.30 92.26
N ALA A 509 -18.35 -13.86 91.58
CA ALA A 509 -18.12 -12.45 91.28
C ALA A 509 -19.22 -11.88 90.37
N SER A 510 -19.68 -12.65 89.37
CA SER A 510 -20.78 -12.26 88.48
C SER A 510 -22.11 -12.15 89.22
N GLU A 511 -22.43 -13.10 90.08
CA GLU A 511 -23.63 -13.06 90.93
C GLU A 511 -23.61 -11.88 91.91
N LEU A 512 -22.48 -11.61 92.57
CA LEU A 512 -22.31 -10.44 93.44
C LEU A 512 -22.42 -9.14 92.65
N GLN A 513 -21.86 -9.08 91.44
CA GLN A 513 -21.99 -7.93 90.56
C GLN A 513 -23.44 -7.69 90.13
N GLN A 514 -24.18 -8.75 89.77
CA GLN A 514 -25.63 -8.65 89.49
C GLN A 514 -26.41 -8.19 90.73
N LYS A 515 -26.06 -8.68 91.93
CA LYS A 515 -26.67 -8.23 93.19
C LYS A 515 -26.40 -6.75 93.46
N ILE A 516 -25.20 -6.24 93.15
CA ILE A 516 -24.86 -4.81 93.26
C ILE A 516 -25.64 -3.97 92.24
N GLU A 517 -25.77 -4.44 90.99
CA GLU A 517 -26.56 -3.75 89.96
C GLU A 517 -28.07 -3.76 90.27
N ASN A 518 -28.53 -4.76 91.03
CA ASN A 518 -29.90 -4.88 91.52
C ASN A 518 -30.13 -4.19 92.88
N ALA A 519 -29.08 -3.86 93.63
CA ALA A 519 -29.18 -3.13 94.89
C ALA A 519 -29.57 -1.66 94.60
N GLY A 520 -30.74 -1.27 95.10
CA GLY A 520 -31.48 -0.07 94.68
C GLY A 520 -32.78 -0.37 93.92
N GLY A 521 -33.01 -1.64 93.55
CA GLY A 521 -34.27 -2.14 93.01
C GLY A 521 -34.69 -1.55 91.66
N GLN A 522 -35.95 -1.80 91.29
CA GLN A 522 -36.56 -1.27 90.06
C GLN A 522 -36.58 0.27 90.06
N VAL A 523 -36.69 0.90 91.23
CA VAL A 523 -36.78 2.35 91.40
C VAL A 523 -35.48 3.06 90.99
N LEU A 524 -34.30 2.54 91.37
CA LEU A 524 -33.01 3.08 90.93
C LEU A 524 -32.82 2.87 89.42
N LYS A 525 -33.23 1.71 88.88
CA LYS A 525 -33.14 1.42 87.44
C LYS A 525 -34.04 2.33 86.61
N ASP A 526 -35.28 2.53 87.03
CA ASP A 526 -36.25 3.39 86.37
C ASP A 526 -35.79 4.86 86.43
N GLN A 527 -35.23 5.30 87.56
CA GLN A 527 -34.68 6.65 87.70
C GLN A 527 -33.41 6.87 86.86
N LYS A 528 -32.49 5.91 86.83
CA LYS A 528 -31.32 5.94 85.93
C LYS A 528 -31.76 5.98 84.47
N ALA A 529 -32.75 5.17 84.09
CA ALA A 529 -33.29 5.15 82.73
C ALA A 529 -33.96 6.49 82.35
N LYS A 530 -34.60 7.19 83.30
CA LYS A 530 -35.13 8.55 83.06
C LYS A 530 -34.02 9.57 82.85
N VAL A 531 -32.97 9.55 83.70
CA VAL A 531 -31.80 10.44 83.56
C VAL A 531 -31.08 10.16 82.24
N GLU A 532 -30.83 8.89 81.89
CA GLU A 532 -30.23 8.50 80.61
C GLU A 532 -31.10 8.88 79.40
N LYS A 533 -32.43 8.77 79.50
CA LYS A 533 -33.34 9.22 78.44
C LYS A 533 -33.23 10.74 78.24
N ILE A 534 -33.32 11.53 79.30
CA ILE A 534 -33.20 13.00 79.22
C ILE A 534 -31.81 13.40 78.73
N GLN A 535 -30.75 12.73 79.19
CA GLN A 535 -29.39 12.95 78.69
C GLN A 535 -29.29 12.61 77.19
N SER A 536 -29.87 11.48 76.76
CA SER A 536 -29.88 11.10 75.35
C SER A 536 -30.70 12.06 74.49
N GLU A 537 -31.78 12.63 75.01
CA GLU A 537 -32.58 13.66 74.36
C GLU A 537 -31.79 14.98 74.24
N LEU A 538 -31.01 15.32 75.28
CA LEU A 538 -30.14 16.48 75.29
C LEU A 538 -28.96 16.33 74.30
N ASP A 539 -28.34 15.16 74.26
CA ASP A 539 -27.29 14.85 73.30
C ASP A 539 -27.82 14.83 71.87
N LYS A 540 -29.04 14.29 71.65
CA LYS A 540 -29.72 14.31 70.35
C LYS A 540 -30.02 15.74 69.90
N THR A 541 -30.68 16.55 70.73
CA THR A 541 -30.99 17.95 70.41
C THR A 541 -29.73 18.78 70.16
N SER A 542 -28.67 18.59 70.95
CA SER A 542 -27.36 19.20 70.70
C SER A 542 -26.71 18.72 69.39
N SER A 543 -26.80 17.42 69.09
CA SER A 543 -26.31 16.86 67.82
C SER A 543 -27.10 17.37 66.62
N ASP A 544 -28.41 17.56 66.76
CA ASP A 544 -29.29 18.07 65.71
C ASP A 544 -29.02 19.55 65.45
N ILE A 545 -28.80 20.36 66.48
CA ILE A 545 -28.32 21.75 66.33
C ILE A 545 -27.00 21.77 65.57
N ASN A 546 -26.03 20.95 65.94
CA ASN A 546 -24.75 20.87 65.25
C ASN A 546 -24.92 20.40 63.80
N ARG A 547 -25.80 19.41 63.55
CA ARG A 547 -26.12 18.92 62.21
C ARG A 547 -26.74 20.02 61.35
N HIS A 548 -27.68 20.80 61.88
CA HIS A 548 -28.27 21.94 61.18
C HIS A 548 -27.25 23.06 60.95
N LYS A 549 -26.38 23.36 61.91
CA LYS A 549 -25.26 24.31 61.74
C LYS A 549 -24.29 23.86 60.64
N VAL A 550 -23.89 22.59 60.63
CA VAL A 550 -23.04 22.04 59.56
C VAL A 550 -23.77 22.10 58.22
N LYS A 551 -25.05 21.70 58.15
CA LYS A 551 -25.86 21.79 56.92
C LYS A 551 -25.89 23.21 56.36
N ILE A 552 -26.11 24.23 57.20
CA ILE A 552 -26.06 25.64 56.78
C ILE A 552 -24.69 25.96 56.18
N THR A 553 -23.59 25.67 56.87
CA THR A 553 -22.25 25.98 56.35
C THR A 553 -21.91 25.23 55.05
N THR A 554 -22.42 24.00 54.87
CA THR A 554 -22.23 23.23 53.64
C THR A 554 -23.05 23.79 52.49
N CYS A 555 -24.32 24.13 52.72
CA CYS A 555 -25.20 24.74 51.72
C CYS A 555 -24.71 26.13 51.33
N GLU A 556 -24.19 26.93 52.26
CA GLU A 556 -23.56 28.23 51.96
C GLU A 556 -22.32 28.11 51.07
N LYS A 557 -21.43 27.15 51.38
CA LYS A 557 -20.24 26.88 50.55
C LYS A 557 -20.64 26.40 49.15
N LEU A 558 -21.66 25.54 49.07
CA LEU A 558 -22.19 25.02 47.82
C LEU A 558 -22.84 26.13 46.99
N MET A 559 -23.64 26.99 47.61
CA MET A 559 -24.20 28.19 46.96
C MET A 559 -23.12 29.12 46.44
N LYS A 560 -22.08 29.42 47.23
CA LYS A 560 -20.95 30.26 46.77
C LYS A 560 -20.24 29.65 45.55
N LYS A 561 -20.07 28.32 45.52
CA LYS A 561 -19.45 27.62 44.40
C LYS A 561 -20.34 27.63 43.15
N LEU A 562 -21.63 27.32 43.30
CA LEU A 562 -22.59 27.33 42.20
C LEU A 562 -22.81 28.75 41.67
N ALA A 563 -22.86 29.77 42.53
CA ALA A 563 -23.00 31.17 42.11
C ALA A 563 -21.83 31.62 41.23
N LYS A 564 -20.58 31.26 41.60
CA LYS A 564 -19.41 31.48 40.75
C LYS A 564 -19.52 30.74 39.41
N GLY A 565 -19.94 29.48 39.44
CA GLY A 565 -20.15 28.67 38.23
C GLY A 565 -21.22 29.25 37.30
N VAL A 566 -22.31 29.80 37.84
CA VAL A 566 -23.35 30.51 37.08
C VAL A 566 -22.80 31.80 36.48
N GLU A 567 -22.01 32.57 37.24
CA GLU A 567 -21.39 33.80 36.75
C GLU A 567 -20.41 33.54 35.59
N GLU A 568 -19.57 32.51 35.72
CA GLU A 568 -18.65 32.06 34.66
C GLU A 568 -19.42 31.56 33.43
N ALA A 569 -20.46 30.74 33.62
CA ALA A 569 -21.29 30.25 32.51
C ALA A 569 -22.01 31.39 31.78
N LYS A 570 -22.50 32.41 32.50
CA LYS A 570 -23.11 33.60 31.90
C LYS A 570 -22.10 34.43 31.10
N LYS A 571 -20.90 34.67 31.63
CA LYS A 571 -19.82 35.37 30.90
C LYS A 571 -19.41 34.62 29.64
N GLU A 572 -19.29 33.29 29.71
CA GLU A 572 -18.98 32.46 28.54
C GLU A 572 -20.12 32.49 27.51
N MET A 573 -21.37 32.50 27.97
CA MET A 573 -22.55 32.64 27.12
C MET A 573 -22.58 33.99 26.40
N GLU A 574 -22.29 35.10 27.08
CA GLU A 574 -22.18 36.44 26.49
C GLU A 574 -21.09 36.48 25.41
N ASN A 575 -19.93 35.88 25.67
CA ASN A 575 -18.85 35.78 24.68
C ASN A 575 -19.26 34.98 23.44
N LEU A 576 -19.96 33.86 23.62
CA LEU A 576 -20.46 33.03 22.51
C LEU A 576 -21.60 33.72 21.74
N LEU A 577 -22.44 34.51 22.41
CA LEU A 577 -23.46 35.34 21.78
C LEU A 577 -22.81 36.43 20.91
N ALA A 578 -21.77 37.11 21.41
CA ALA A 578 -21.01 38.08 20.62
C ALA A 578 -20.30 37.42 19.41
N GLN A 579 -19.77 36.20 19.57
CA GLN A 579 -19.20 35.43 18.45
C GLN A 579 -20.28 35.05 17.43
N LYS A 580 -21.46 34.62 17.88
CA LYS A 580 -22.60 34.31 17.02
C LYS A 580 -23.07 35.53 16.24
N GLU A 581 -23.12 36.72 16.86
CA GLU A 581 -23.46 37.97 16.17
C GLU A 581 -22.44 38.34 15.10
N LYS A 582 -21.14 38.24 15.40
CA LYS A 582 -20.07 38.43 14.41
C LYS A 582 -20.16 37.42 13.26
N LEU A 583 -20.48 36.17 13.55
CA LEU A 583 -20.61 35.15 12.50
C LEU A 583 -21.86 35.39 11.64
N MET A 584 -22.95 35.88 12.23
CA MET A 584 -24.17 36.29 11.52
C MET A 584 -23.95 37.53 10.63
N SER A 585 -23.13 38.49 11.04
CA SER A 585 -22.81 39.66 10.19
C SER A 585 -21.95 39.25 8.99
N VAL A 586 -20.92 38.42 9.21
CA VAL A 586 -20.10 37.85 8.13
C VAL A 586 -20.94 37.00 7.18
N PHE A 587 -21.87 36.20 7.71
CA PHE A 587 -22.80 35.40 6.91
C PHE A 587 -23.68 36.27 6.00
N LYS A 588 -24.25 37.37 6.52
CA LYS A 588 -25.03 38.33 5.71
C LYS A 588 -24.20 38.99 4.61
N GLU A 589 -22.92 39.27 4.86
CA GLU A 589 -22.02 39.82 3.83
C GLU A 589 -21.71 38.79 2.73
N ILE A 590 -21.54 37.53 3.11
CA ILE A 590 -21.31 36.42 2.18
C ILE A 590 -22.56 36.17 1.32
N GLU A 591 -23.77 36.17 1.92
CA GLU A 591 -25.04 36.05 1.17
C GLU A 591 -25.21 37.19 0.15
N LYS A 592 -24.91 38.43 0.54
CA LYS A 592 -24.94 39.58 -0.38
C LYS A 592 -23.98 39.42 -1.56
N LYS A 593 -22.75 38.95 -1.29
CA LYS A 593 -21.74 38.70 -2.34
C LYS A 593 -22.15 37.54 -3.25
N ALA A 594 -22.70 36.47 -2.69
CA ALA A 594 -23.21 35.32 -3.44
C ALA A 594 -24.39 35.70 -4.36
N PHE A 595 -25.29 36.57 -3.88
CA PHE A 595 -26.42 37.08 -4.67
C PHE A 595 -25.95 37.88 -5.89
N LEU A 596 -24.95 38.75 -5.73
CA LEU A 596 -24.36 39.51 -6.84
C LEU A 596 -23.75 38.59 -7.91
N VAL A 597 -22.97 37.57 -7.48
CA VAL A 597 -22.38 36.59 -8.40
C VAL A 597 -23.44 35.74 -9.10
N GLN A 598 -24.56 35.43 -8.43
CA GLN A 598 -25.69 34.72 -9.04
C GLN A 598 -26.42 35.59 -10.08
N GLU A 599 -26.57 36.89 -9.81
CA GLU A 599 -27.15 37.85 -10.76
C GLU A 599 -26.27 38.00 -12.00
N ASP A 600 -24.95 38.10 -11.81
CA ASP A 600 -23.96 38.16 -12.90
C ASP A 600 -23.92 36.85 -13.72
N TYR A 601 -24.07 35.70 -13.06
CA TYR A 601 -24.23 34.40 -13.74
C TYR A 601 -25.50 34.35 -14.60
N LYS A 602 -26.64 34.83 -14.09
CA LYS A 602 -27.91 34.89 -14.86
C LYS A 602 -27.80 35.81 -16.07
N LYS A 603 -27.22 37.01 -15.88
CA LYS A 603 -26.98 37.96 -16.97
C LYS A 603 -26.07 37.37 -18.05
N THR A 604 -24.98 36.71 -17.66
CA THR A 604 -24.08 36.04 -18.62
C THR A 604 -24.73 34.83 -19.29
N GLN A 605 -25.59 34.07 -18.59
CA GLN A 605 -26.34 32.96 -19.17
C GLN A 605 -27.37 33.44 -20.21
N GLU A 606 -28.09 34.53 -19.93
CA GLU A 606 -29.01 35.16 -20.89
C GLU A 606 -28.27 35.60 -22.16
N VAL A 607 -27.11 36.25 -22.01
CA VAL A 607 -26.27 36.68 -23.14
C VAL A 607 -25.74 35.49 -23.95
N VAL A 608 -25.29 34.42 -23.29
CA VAL A 608 -24.84 33.19 -23.96
C VAL A 608 -25.98 32.52 -24.73
N SER A 609 -27.17 32.43 -24.12
CA SER A 609 -28.35 31.84 -24.78
C SER A 609 -28.77 32.62 -26.04
N TYR A 610 -28.68 33.95 -25.99
CA TYR A 610 -28.97 34.84 -27.10
C TYR A 610 -27.97 34.68 -28.26
N VAL A 611 -26.70 34.43 -27.94
CA VAL A 611 -25.63 34.20 -28.94
C VAL A 611 -25.72 32.79 -29.56
N THR A 612 -26.05 31.75 -28.78
CA THR A 612 -26.18 30.36 -29.30
C THR A 612 -27.40 30.14 -30.19
N LEU A 613 -28.47 30.94 -30.04
CA LEU A 613 -29.67 30.88 -30.88
C LEU A 613 -29.49 31.52 -32.28
N ARG A 614 -28.32 32.11 -32.57
CA ARG A 614 -27.89 32.54 -33.91
C ARG A 614 -26.58 31.84 -34.29
N PRO A 615 -26.61 30.67 -34.95
CA PRO A 615 -25.42 30.21 -35.65
C PRO A 615 -25.23 31.12 -36.86
N GLY A 616 -24.22 32.00 -36.82
CA GLY A 616 -23.79 32.76 -38.00
C GLY A 616 -23.12 31.84 -39.02
N PRO A 617 -23.26 32.11 -40.33
CA PRO A 617 -22.52 31.42 -41.40
C PRO A 617 -21.01 31.66 -41.33
#